data_AF-A0A817T3A1-F1
#
_entry.id   AF-A0A817T3A1-F1
#
_cell.length_a   1.000
_cell.length_b   1.000
_cell.length_c   1.000
_cell.angle_alpha   90.00
_cell.angle_beta   90.00
_cell.angle_gamma   90.00
#
_symmetry.space_group_name_H-M   'P 1'
#
loop_
_entity.id
_entity.type
_entity.pdbx_description
1 polymer ?
#
loop_
_entity_poly.entity_id
_entity_poly.type
_entity_poly.pdbx_seq_one_letter_code
_entity_poly.pdbx_strand_id
1 'polypeptide(L)'
;MKNYLFYFSIDSATRRRAACDFLQALCIFFESQVIALYSQYIEAMQKEYLQNPTQNWSKKDTCIFLVLALASKGETQKLGITKTSSFISIPAFYSNSILPELQNPDVNSLPLIKADCLKFLIYVRNQLDRDTLVKSLPVCARYLSSNNVVVQTYAAHAIERLLLVRHPADQKHTAITKNDLIPYAQSMYDKLFQILTSDKSYENEYVMRAVMRLSSSLHEGVLPYLSQLIDKLVLILRRSSRNPNKPNFNHYLFETITVLIRTSVTQNLAVLNQFEQVLFPVFTPIFTEDIAEFVPYALQILGFLLESHSSGSTPLPEAYRILFQSILTPAFWDRSGNIPALSRLLQAYIEKAGETIVLEKLTIVLGIFQRLVSQSKVHDHEGFAILNSLVVHLSRIQLENYFKDIFIVIFTRLTKAKTQKLIKCIIIFFCYFVVKYGAQELITQVDNIQANMFQMVIERLFLPELSKVDENDKKLCAIGVTHLLCDPIPMISGIYFAHLWLPLLQSLLQLFESSNELQTMSAAEKKKQAQEEAEEELLGGLDDTPDYTPAFSCLAFAKKPHTDIFSTSIPDARCHLAKCLHTLTAAHPNQFLSLMKSGLSTEHLSHIQKYCALANVTLI
;
A
#
# COMPACT_ATOMS: atom_id res chain seq x y z
N MET A 1 4.08 0.44 31.15
CA MET A 1 5.47 0.33 31.63
C MET A 1 6.15 -0.73 30.78
N LYS A 2 7.29 -0.40 30.16
CA LYS A 2 8.09 -1.14 29.15
C LYS A 2 7.52 -1.21 27.71
N ASN A 3 7.85 -0.18 26.93
CA ASN A 3 7.93 -0.20 25.46
C ASN A 3 9.02 0.80 25.04
N TYR A 4 10.26 0.54 25.43
CA TYR A 4 11.40 1.38 25.02
C TYR A 4 12.55 0.49 24.56
N LEU A 5 13.01 0.82 23.35
CA LEU A 5 14.33 0.54 22.76
C LEU A 5 14.51 -0.87 22.17
N PHE A 6 13.97 -1.05 20.96
CA PHE A 6 14.49 -2.03 20.00
C PHE A 6 15.31 -1.32 18.92
N TYR A 7 16.63 -1.48 18.95
CA TYR A 7 17.48 -1.44 17.76
C TYR A 7 18.76 -2.27 17.92
N PHE A 8 18.99 -3.11 16.90
CA PHE A 8 20.14 -3.98 16.61
C PHE A 8 20.44 -5.09 17.64
N SER A 9 20.02 -6.32 17.30
CA SER A 9 20.22 -7.57 18.05
C SER A 9 21.69 -8.03 18.22
N ILE A 10 22.66 -7.23 17.79
CA ILE A 10 24.10 -7.48 18.00
C ILE A 10 24.70 -6.51 19.04
N ASP A 11 24.07 -5.35 19.27
CA ASP A 11 24.57 -4.32 20.19
C ASP A 11 23.82 -4.29 21.54
N SER A 12 22.76 -5.10 21.68
CA SER A 12 21.89 -5.11 22.88
C SER A 12 22.58 -5.63 24.16
N ALA A 13 23.77 -6.20 24.05
CA ALA A 13 24.55 -6.73 25.18
C ALA A 13 25.98 -6.17 25.25
N THR A 14 26.26 -5.03 24.63
CA THR A 14 27.59 -4.41 24.70
C THR A 14 27.71 -3.46 25.88
N ARG A 15 28.93 -3.33 26.43
CA ARG A 15 29.22 -2.34 27.49
C ARG A 15 28.90 -0.92 27.04
N ARG A 16 29.10 -0.62 25.76
CA ARG A 16 28.81 0.70 25.17
C ARG A 16 27.32 1.01 25.22
N ARG A 17 26.46 0.06 24.85
CA ARG A 17 25.01 0.23 24.93
C ARG A 17 24.52 0.30 26.38
N ALA A 18 25.00 -0.57 27.26
CA ALA A 18 24.63 -0.54 28.67
C ALA A 18 25.00 0.79 29.36
N ALA A 19 26.17 1.36 29.06
CA ALA A 19 26.55 2.68 29.55
C ALA A 19 25.64 3.80 29.03
N CYS A 20 25.20 3.71 27.77
CA CYS A 20 24.26 4.66 27.17
C CYS A 20 22.88 4.57 27.84
N ASP A 21 22.35 3.36 28.01
CA ASP A 21 21.04 3.16 28.64
C ASP A 21 21.05 3.62 30.09
N PHE A 22 22.16 3.38 30.80
CA PHE A 22 22.36 3.91 32.15
C PHE A 22 22.40 5.44 32.17
N LEU A 23 23.12 6.07 31.24
CA LEU A 23 23.17 7.53 31.12
C LEU A 23 21.79 8.13 30.83
N GLN A 24 21.06 7.55 29.88
CA GLN A 24 19.69 7.96 29.55
C GLN A 24 18.75 7.80 30.75
N ALA A 25 18.88 6.71 31.51
CA ALA A 25 18.10 6.50 32.73
C ALA A 25 18.41 7.56 33.80
N LEU A 26 19.67 7.97 33.98
CA LEU A 26 20.03 9.07 34.87
C LEU A 26 19.43 10.41 34.43
N CYS A 27 19.41 10.68 33.12
CA CYS A 27 18.81 11.89 32.55
C CYS A 27 17.30 11.99 32.81
N ILE A 28 16.59 10.89 33.10
CA ILE A 28 15.17 10.94 33.49
C ILE A 28 14.97 11.69 34.81
N PHE A 29 15.90 11.56 35.75
CA PHE A 29 15.78 12.12 37.09
C PHE A 29 16.64 13.37 37.33
N PHE A 30 17.82 13.44 36.70
CA PHE A 30 18.85 14.44 36.99
C PHE A 30 19.35 15.16 35.72
N GLU A 31 18.45 15.43 34.77
CA GLU A 31 18.77 15.92 33.43
C GLU A 31 19.79 17.07 33.40
N SER A 32 19.51 18.16 34.13
CA SER A 32 20.35 19.36 34.11
C SER A 32 21.76 19.11 34.66
N GLN A 33 21.86 18.34 35.75
CA GLN A 33 23.13 18.03 36.43
C GLN A 33 24.00 17.12 35.56
N VAL A 34 23.39 16.07 34.99
CA VAL A 34 24.07 15.13 34.10
C VAL A 34 24.56 15.83 32.84
N ILE A 35 23.71 16.64 32.20
CA ILE A 35 24.10 17.36 30.98
C ILE A 35 25.21 18.38 31.27
N ALA A 36 25.14 19.13 32.37
CA ALA A 36 26.18 20.08 32.74
C ALA A 36 27.54 19.39 32.95
N LEU A 37 27.56 18.25 33.66
CA LEU A 37 28.78 17.47 33.89
C LEU A 37 29.35 16.91 32.58
N TYR A 38 28.52 16.25 31.78
CA TYR A 38 28.97 15.62 30.53
C TYR A 38 29.35 16.64 29.46
N SER A 39 28.77 17.85 29.46
CA SER A 39 29.15 18.91 28.53
C SER A 39 30.62 19.32 28.71
N GLN A 40 31.12 19.38 29.95
CA GLN A 40 32.54 19.67 30.23
C GLN A 40 33.47 18.59 29.64
N TYR A 41 33.09 17.31 29.78
CA TYR A 41 33.85 16.21 29.19
C TYR A 41 33.80 16.22 27.66
N ILE A 42 32.66 16.56 27.06
CA ILE A 42 32.51 16.67 25.61
C ILE A 42 33.42 17.79 25.07
N GLU A 43 33.46 18.95 25.72
CA GLU A 43 34.35 20.06 25.32
C GLU A 43 35.83 19.68 25.43
N ALA A 44 36.22 19.00 26.52
CA ALA A 44 37.60 18.54 26.70
C ALA A 44 38.00 17.54 25.60
N MET A 45 37.16 16.55 25.31
CA MET A 45 37.40 15.55 24.28
C MET A 45 37.43 16.15 22.86
N GLN A 46 36.63 17.18 22.57
CA GLN A 46 36.71 17.91 21.30
C GLN A 46 38.04 18.64 21.15
N LYS A 47 38.55 19.27 22.20
CA LYS A 47 39.86 19.94 22.18
C LYS A 47 41.00 18.95 21.96
N GLU A 48 40.97 17.81 22.65
CA GLU A 48 41.94 16.72 22.45
C GLU A 48 41.93 16.18 21.01
N TYR A 49 40.73 16.02 20.42
CA TYR A 49 40.60 15.59 19.03
C TYR A 49 41.30 16.56 18.06
N LEU A 50 41.10 17.87 18.23
CA LEU A 50 41.66 18.88 17.34
C LEU A 50 43.20 18.94 17.38
N GLN A 51 43.84 18.47 18.45
CA GLN A 51 45.30 18.42 18.55
C GLN A 51 45.92 17.39 17.60
N ASN A 52 45.30 16.21 17.47
CA ASN A 52 45.73 15.18 16.52
C ASN A 52 44.55 14.30 16.08
N PRO A 53 43.80 14.70 15.04
CA PRO A 53 42.61 14.00 14.58
C PRO A 53 42.86 12.53 14.22
N THR A 54 44.05 12.21 13.70
CA THR A 54 44.38 10.85 13.25
C THR A 54 44.60 9.87 14.39
N GLN A 55 45.16 10.32 15.52
CA GLN A 55 45.37 9.47 16.69
C GLN A 55 44.18 9.54 17.66
N ASN A 56 43.54 10.70 17.78
CA ASN A 56 42.49 10.97 18.77
C ASN A 56 41.07 10.80 18.21
N TRP A 57 40.89 10.10 17.09
CA TRP A 57 39.59 9.89 16.46
C TRP A 57 38.55 9.29 17.42
N SER A 58 38.96 8.42 18.34
CA SER A 58 38.07 7.76 19.32
C SER A 58 37.38 8.76 20.25
N LYS A 59 38.02 9.89 20.53
CA LYS A 59 37.44 10.99 21.31
C LYS A 59 36.26 11.63 20.58
N LYS A 60 36.39 11.83 19.27
CA LYS A 60 35.32 12.38 18.43
C LYS A 60 34.14 11.42 18.31
N ASP A 61 34.38 10.13 18.05
CA ASP A 61 33.34 9.09 18.07
C ASP A 61 32.56 9.13 19.40
N THR A 62 33.30 9.12 20.52
CA THR A 62 32.70 9.19 21.86
C THR A 62 31.87 10.46 22.05
N CYS A 63 32.34 11.64 21.62
CA CYS A 63 31.57 12.88 21.67
C CYS A 63 30.26 12.78 20.89
N ILE A 64 30.30 12.30 19.64
CA ILE A 64 29.11 12.18 18.78
C ILE A 64 28.09 11.25 19.46
N PHE A 65 28.56 10.12 19.99
CA PHE A 65 27.73 9.15 20.67
C PHE A 65 27.09 9.69 21.95
N LEU A 66 27.86 10.38 22.80
CA LEU A 66 27.33 10.99 24.03
C LEU A 66 26.31 12.08 23.74
N VAL A 67 26.54 12.92 22.72
CA VAL A 67 25.58 13.96 22.35
C VAL A 67 24.27 13.34 21.87
N LEU A 68 24.30 12.28 21.06
CA LEU A 68 23.08 11.57 20.67
C LEU A 68 22.35 10.98 21.88
N ALA A 69 23.09 10.36 22.81
CA ALA A 69 22.53 9.76 24.02
C ALA A 69 21.85 10.79 24.92
N LEU A 70 22.49 11.95 25.14
CA LEU A 70 21.99 13.02 26.00
C LEU A 70 20.89 13.85 25.33
N ALA A 71 20.95 14.03 24.01
CA ALA A 71 19.98 14.83 23.29
C ALA A 71 18.66 14.09 23.09
N SER A 72 18.67 12.77 22.91
CA SER A 72 17.47 11.97 22.64
C SER A 72 16.61 11.76 23.90
N LYS A 73 15.37 12.29 23.90
CA LYS A 73 14.33 12.02 24.92
C LYS A 73 13.25 11.05 24.43
N GLY A 74 13.22 10.82 23.13
CA GLY A 74 12.25 9.98 22.47
C GLY A 74 12.64 9.83 21.02
N GLU A 75 12.63 8.60 20.53
CA GLU A 75 13.02 8.26 19.17
C GLU A 75 12.21 7.08 18.64
N THR A 76 12.13 6.99 17.31
CA THR A 76 11.55 5.83 16.61
C THR A 76 12.39 5.49 15.40
N GLN A 77 12.26 4.27 14.89
CA GLN A 77 12.91 3.85 13.64
C GLN A 77 12.55 4.76 12.46
N LYS A 78 11.24 4.99 12.29
CA LYS A 78 10.67 5.78 11.20
C LYS A 78 11.05 7.28 11.27
N LEU A 79 11.06 7.88 12.47
CA LEU A 79 11.23 9.33 12.63
C LEU A 79 12.60 9.74 13.22
N GLY A 80 13.49 8.82 13.59
CA GLY A 80 14.68 9.20 14.34
C GLY A 80 14.31 9.88 15.67
N ILE A 81 15.08 10.88 16.09
CA ILE A 81 14.81 11.62 17.33
C ILE A 81 13.57 12.52 17.16
N THR A 82 12.53 12.24 17.95
CA THR A 82 11.26 12.97 17.95
C THR A 82 11.16 14.00 19.07
N LYS A 83 11.86 13.77 20.19
CA LYS A 83 11.94 14.70 21.31
C LYS A 83 13.38 14.91 21.74
N THR A 84 13.75 16.16 21.96
CA THR A 84 15.11 16.56 22.33
C THR A 84 15.17 17.21 23.70
N SER A 85 16.34 17.16 24.34
CA SER A 85 16.64 17.98 25.51
C SER A 85 16.76 19.45 25.12
N SER A 86 16.18 20.35 25.92
CA SER A 86 16.34 21.80 25.76
C SER A 86 17.74 22.30 26.13
N PHE A 87 18.54 21.47 26.80
CA PHE A 87 19.90 21.84 27.25
C PHE A 87 20.97 21.62 26.17
N ILE A 88 20.63 20.94 25.06
CA ILE A 88 21.59 20.61 23.99
C ILE A 88 21.07 21.15 22.66
N SER A 89 21.81 22.10 22.07
CA SER A 89 21.52 22.59 20.72
C SER A 89 22.11 21.65 19.67
N ILE A 90 21.26 20.77 19.13
CA ILE A 90 21.60 19.89 18.01
C ILE A 90 22.06 20.68 16.78
N PRO A 91 21.38 21.76 16.34
CA PRO A 91 21.84 22.53 15.18
C PRO A 91 23.25 23.12 15.38
N ALA A 92 23.56 23.63 16.58
CA ALA A 92 24.89 24.16 16.87
C ALA A 92 25.96 23.07 16.84
N PHE A 93 25.68 21.90 17.42
CA PHE A 93 26.61 20.76 17.37
C PHE A 93 26.83 20.26 15.94
N TYR A 94 25.76 20.20 15.13
CA TYR A 94 25.87 19.84 13.72
C TYR A 94 26.80 20.80 12.98
N SER A 95 26.56 22.11 13.06
CA SER A 95 27.35 23.13 12.35
C SER A 95 28.80 23.18 12.81
N ASN A 96 29.07 23.06 14.12
CA ASN A 96 30.41 23.24 14.67
C ASN A 96 31.25 21.96 14.66
N SER A 97 30.62 20.78 14.77
CA SER A 97 31.32 19.52 15.01
C SER A 97 31.13 18.48 13.92
N ILE A 98 30.02 18.47 13.19
CA ILE A 98 29.70 17.43 12.21
C ILE A 98 29.96 17.91 10.79
N LEU A 99 29.44 19.10 10.44
CA LEU A 99 29.56 19.67 9.11
C LEU A 99 31.02 19.84 8.64
N PRO A 100 31.98 20.30 9.46
CA PRO A 100 33.38 20.43 9.04
C PRO A 100 34.00 19.08 8.65
N GLU A 101 33.64 18.01 9.38
CA GLU A 101 34.07 16.66 9.03
C GLU A 101 33.44 16.20 7.72
N LEU A 102 32.16 16.45 7.51
CA LEU A 102 31.48 16.08 6.27
C LEU A 102 31.97 16.88 5.06
N GLN A 103 32.46 18.11 5.24
CA GLN A 103 32.97 18.95 4.16
C GLN A 103 34.42 18.64 3.77
N ASN A 104 35.16 17.88 4.59
CA ASN A 104 36.55 17.51 4.34
C ASN A 104 36.76 17.02 2.89
N PRO A 105 37.69 17.61 2.11
CA PRO A 105 37.92 17.26 0.71
C PRO A 105 38.20 15.76 0.49
N ASP A 106 38.91 15.12 1.41
CA ASP A 106 39.21 13.69 1.32
C ASP A 106 38.09 12.84 1.93
N VAL A 107 37.27 12.28 1.04
CA VAL A 107 36.15 11.39 1.38
C VAL A 107 36.58 10.05 1.99
N ASN A 108 37.86 9.68 1.88
CA ASN A 108 38.42 8.45 2.42
C ASN A 108 39.17 8.66 3.74
N SER A 109 39.38 9.91 4.16
CA SER A 109 39.98 10.22 5.45
C SER A 109 39.05 9.78 6.59
N LEU A 110 39.64 9.13 7.62
CA LEU A 110 38.96 8.73 8.86
C LEU A 110 37.54 8.15 8.62
N PRO A 111 37.41 7.05 7.88
CA PRO A 111 36.12 6.57 7.38
C PRO A 111 35.11 6.28 8.49
N LEU A 112 35.59 5.87 9.68
CA LEU A 112 34.72 5.66 10.84
C LEU A 112 34.04 6.96 11.29
N ILE A 113 34.81 8.06 11.40
CA ILE A 113 34.25 9.37 11.79
C ILE A 113 33.27 9.88 10.73
N LYS A 114 33.56 9.67 9.44
CA LYS A 114 32.62 10.03 8.38
C LYS A 114 31.31 9.24 8.49
N ALA A 115 31.40 7.94 8.78
CA ALA A 115 30.23 7.10 9.05
C ALA A 115 29.45 7.60 10.27
N ASP A 116 30.13 7.95 11.37
CA ASP A 116 29.49 8.48 12.59
C ASP A 116 28.80 9.82 12.33
N CYS A 117 29.41 10.70 11.53
CA CYS A 117 28.81 11.98 11.13
C CYS A 117 27.56 11.79 10.25
N LEU A 118 27.59 10.86 9.29
CA LEU A 118 26.42 10.52 8.47
C LEU A 118 25.32 9.87 9.30
N LYS A 119 25.70 8.97 10.22
CA LYS A 119 24.79 8.37 11.21
C LYS A 119 24.15 9.44 12.08
N PHE A 120 24.93 10.38 12.63
CA PHE A 120 24.41 11.50 13.41
C PHE A 120 23.33 12.27 12.64
N LEU A 121 23.62 12.63 11.38
CA LEU A 121 22.66 13.32 10.50
C LEU A 121 21.38 12.51 10.31
N ILE A 122 21.47 11.19 10.11
CA ILE A 122 20.30 10.31 10.05
C ILE A 122 19.46 10.46 11.32
N TYR A 123 20.04 10.33 12.52
CA TYR A 123 19.28 10.37 13.78
C TYR A 123 18.61 11.73 14.03
N VAL A 124 19.29 12.83 13.73
CA VAL A 124 18.84 14.17 14.10
C VAL A 124 18.05 14.93 13.03
N ARG A 125 17.87 14.35 11.85
CA ARG A 125 17.27 15.00 10.67
C ARG A 125 15.98 15.82 10.93
N ASN A 126 15.11 15.37 11.82
CA ASN A 126 13.85 16.06 12.15
C ASN A 126 14.03 17.29 13.06
N GLN A 127 15.26 17.54 13.53
CA GLN A 127 15.62 18.65 14.41
C GLN A 127 16.41 19.74 13.66
N LEU A 128 16.67 19.55 12.37
CA LEU A 128 17.37 20.49 11.51
C LEU A 128 16.36 21.30 10.68
N ASP A 129 16.73 22.53 10.34
CA ASP A 129 15.94 23.38 9.47
C ASP A 129 16.03 22.94 8.00
N ARG A 130 15.07 23.38 7.18
CA ARG A 130 14.98 23.01 5.75
C ARG A 130 16.24 23.36 4.96
N ASP A 131 16.84 24.53 5.19
CA ASP A 131 18.01 24.97 4.42
C ASP A 131 19.22 24.08 4.71
N THR A 132 19.43 23.74 5.98
CA THR A 132 20.45 22.75 6.39
C THR A 132 20.22 21.38 5.75
N LEU A 133 18.96 20.90 5.70
CA LEU A 133 18.63 19.62 5.08
C LEU A 133 18.94 19.61 3.58
N VAL A 134 18.53 20.65 2.84
CA VAL A 134 18.80 20.77 1.40
C VAL A 134 20.29 20.84 1.12
N LYS A 135 21.06 21.62 1.90
CA LYS A 135 22.52 21.72 1.77
C LYS A 135 23.26 20.42 2.13
N SER A 136 22.66 19.58 2.96
CA SER A 136 23.24 18.28 3.36
C SER A 136 23.21 17.24 2.24
N LEU A 137 22.30 17.35 1.27
CA LEU A 137 22.16 16.39 0.17
C LEU A 137 23.42 16.24 -0.70
N PRO A 138 23.98 17.30 -1.31
CA PRO A 138 25.20 17.17 -2.11
C PRO A 138 26.41 16.72 -1.28
N VAL A 139 26.42 17.03 0.02
CA VAL A 139 27.45 16.58 0.96
C VAL A 139 27.37 15.05 1.14
N CYS A 140 26.18 14.51 1.40
CA CYS A 140 25.99 13.06 1.49
C CYS A 140 26.32 12.37 0.16
N ALA A 141 25.92 12.96 -0.98
CA ALA A 141 26.19 12.41 -2.31
C ALA A 141 27.68 12.31 -2.65
N ARG A 142 28.56 13.13 -2.05
CA ARG A 142 30.03 12.99 -2.19
C ARG A 142 30.54 11.68 -1.61
N TYR A 143 30.01 11.25 -0.46
CA TYR A 143 30.46 10.05 0.25
C TYR A 143 30.06 8.73 -0.43
N LEU A 144 29.14 8.76 -1.38
CA LEU A 144 28.86 7.62 -2.26
C LEU A 144 30.09 7.20 -3.09
N SER A 145 31.04 8.11 -3.32
CA SER A 145 32.29 7.82 -4.03
C SER A 145 33.42 7.35 -3.11
N SER A 146 33.16 7.09 -1.82
CA SER A 146 34.17 6.56 -0.89
C SER A 146 34.59 5.13 -1.27
N ASN A 147 35.83 4.76 -0.95
CA ASN A 147 36.33 3.38 -1.11
C ASN A 147 35.80 2.44 -0.01
N ASN A 148 35.24 2.99 1.06
CA ASN A 148 34.73 2.22 2.20
C ASN A 148 33.23 1.94 2.06
N VAL A 149 32.86 0.67 2.03
CA VAL A 149 31.47 0.21 1.87
C VAL A 149 30.54 0.73 2.97
N VAL A 150 31.02 0.84 4.22
CA VAL A 150 30.22 1.34 5.35
C VAL A 150 29.87 2.81 5.14
N VAL A 151 30.83 3.62 4.71
CA VAL A 151 30.62 5.05 4.42
C VAL A 151 29.64 5.22 3.25
N GLN A 152 29.79 4.44 2.18
CA GLN A 152 28.85 4.44 1.06
C GLN A 152 27.42 4.10 1.51
N THR A 153 27.28 3.09 2.36
CA THR A 153 26.00 2.61 2.88
C THR A 153 25.32 3.66 3.75
N TYR A 154 26.06 4.27 4.69
CA TYR A 154 25.52 5.36 5.51
C TYR A 154 25.20 6.61 4.69
N ALA A 155 25.96 6.89 3.64
CA ALA A 155 25.68 8.02 2.74
C ALA A 155 24.36 7.79 1.98
N ALA A 156 24.16 6.60 1.41
CA ALA A 156 22.91 6.25 0.75
C ALA A 156 21.73 6.27 1.74
N HIS A 157 21.92 5.73 2.95
CA HIS A 157 20.90 5.76 3.99
C HIS A 157 20.56 7.18 4.45
N ALA A 158 21.56 8.06 4.58
CA ALA A 158 21.34 9.46 4.92
C ALA A 158 20.52 10.17 3.85
N ILE A 159 20.86 10.00 2.56
CA ILE A 159 20.07 10.56 1.45
C ILE A 159 18.62 10.10 1.55
N GLU A 160 18.39 8.79 1.67
CA GLU A 160 17.04 8.22 1.78
C GLU A 160 16.26 8.81 2.96
N ARG A 161 16.88 8.90 4.15
CA ARG A 161 16.22 9.41 5.35
C ARG A 161 15.94 10.91 5.31
N LEU A 162 16.80 11.71 4.68
CA LEU A 162 16.60 13.15 4.50
C LEU A 162 15.40 13.44 3.61
N LEU A 163 15.20 12.66 2.54
CA LEU A 163 14.07 12.79 1.63
C LEU A 163 12.71 12.50 2.28
N LEU A 164 12.71 11.89 3.48
CA LEU A 164 11.51 11.53 4.23
C LEU A 164 11.12 12.56 5.31
N VAL A 165 11.95 13.57 5.53
CA VAL A 165 11.66 14.60 6.53
C VAL A 165 10.45 15.41 6.06
N ARG A 166 9.41 15.47 6.90
CA ARG A 166 8.19 16.26 6.66
C ARG A 166 8.39 17.71 7.08
N HIS A 167 7.69 18.63 6.42
CA HIS A 167 7.79 20.04 6.76
C HIS A 167 7.17 20.30 8.15
N PRO A 168 7.84 21.04 9.07
CA PRO A 168 7.32 21.24 10.43
C PRO A 168 5.95 21.93 10.48
N ALA A 169 5.71 22.89 9.57
CA ALA A 169 4.41 23.59 9.49
C ALA A 169 3.37 22.85 8.62
N ASP A 170 3.80 21.86 7.83
CA ASP A 170 2.93 21.12 6.93
C ASP A 170 3.34 19.65 6.89
N GLN A 171 2.73 18.85 7.76
CA GLN A 171 3.03 17.43 7.88
C GLN A 171 2.58 16.60 6.66
N LYS A 172 1.90 17.21 5.67
CA LYS A 172 1.52 16.52 4.44
C LYS A 172 2.64 16.53 3.40
N HIS A 173 3.52 17.52 3.42
CA HIS A 173 4.57 17.68 2.42
C HIS A 173 5.97 17.40 3.01
N THR A 174 6.87 16.92 2.15
CA THR A 174 8.28 16.76 2.50
C THR A 174 8.98 18.11 2.58
N ALA A 175 9.95 18.24 3.48
CA ALA A 175 10.75 19.46 3.63
C ALA A 175 11.61 19.72 2.38
N ILE A 176 12.13 18.66 1.77
CA ILE A 176 12.88 18.69 0.52
C ILE A 176 11.90 18.42 -0.63
N THR A 177 11.91 19.30 -1.63
CA THR A 177 11.00 19.25 -2.79
C THR A 177 11.71 18.73 -4.04
N LYS A 178 10.95 18.32 -5.05
CA LYS A 178 11.49 17.89 -6.35
C LYS A 178 12.47 18.90 -6.97
N ASN A 179 12.20 20.21 -6.83
CA ASN A 179 13.02 21.27 -7.41
C ASN A 179 14.40 21.36 -6.75
N ASP A 180 14.48 21.03 -5.46
CA ASP A 180 15.74 20.99 -4.73
C ASP A 180 16.63 19.80 -5.17
N LEU A 181 16.02 18.75 -5.71
CA LEU A 181 16.68 17.50 -6.12
C LEU A 181 17.21 17.51 -7.54
N ILE A 182 16.47 18.14 -8.47
CA ILE A 182 16.81 18.17 -9.91
C ILE A 182 18.29 18.50 -10.17
N PRO A 183 18.92 19.51 -9.53
CA PRO A 183 20.31 19.87 -9.80
C PRO A 183 21.33 18.76 -9.47
N TYR A 184 20.98 17.84 -8.57
CA TYR A 184 21.90 16.82 -8.05
C TYR A 184 21.55 15.40 -8.51
N ALA A 185 20.36 15.20 -9.10
CA ALA A 185 19.79 13.90 -9.43
C ALA A 185 20.72 13.04 -10.31
N GLN A 186 21.21 13.56 -11.44
CA GLN A 186 22.11 12.83 -12.34
C GLN A 186 23.34 12.30 -11.59
N SER A 187 24.03 13.19 -10.87
CA SER A 187 25.25 12.84 -10.13
C SER A 187 25.00 11.79 -9.04
N MET A 188 23.85 11.87 -8.36
CA MET A 188 23.45 10.88 -7.36
C MET A 188 23.16 9.52 -8.00
N TYR A 189 22.38 9.48 -9.09
CA TYR A 189 22.10 8.23 -9.80
C TYR A 189 23.38 7.56 -10.30
N ASP A 190 24.25 8.30 -10.96
CA ASP A 190 25.50 7.73 -11.50
C ASP A 190 26.34 7.07 -10.40
N LYS A 191 26.48 7.72 -9.24
CA LYS A 191 27.21 7.16 -8.08
C LYS A 191 26.49 5.98 -7.44
N LEU A 192 25.17 6.04 -7.24
CA LEU A 192 24.40 4.94 -6.66
C LEU A 192 24.49 3.70 -7.55
N PHE A 193 24.33 3.85 -8.87
CA PHE A 193 24.46 2.73 -9.79
C PHE A 193 25.89 2.23 -9.94
N GLN A 194 26.90 3.09 -9.81
CA GLN A 194 28.29 2.65 -9.76
C GLN A 194 28.51 1.68 -8.58
N ILE A 195 27.90 1.94 -7.41
CA ILE A 195 27.95 1.02 -6.27
C ILE A 195 27.22 -0.30 -6.60
N LEU A 196 26.00 -0.22 -7.14
CA LEU A 196 25.16 -1.38 -7.45
C LEU A 196 25.69 -2.27 -8.59
N THR A 197 26.54 -1.72 -9.46
CA THR A 197 27.20 -2.48 -10.53
C THR A 197 28.59 -2.98 -10.14
N SER A 198 29.11 -2.58 -8.98
CA SER A 198 30.42 -3.02 -8.47
C SER A 198 30.37 -4.41 -7.83
N ASP A 199 31.42 -5.20 -7.95
CA ASP A 199 31.45 -6.55 -7.38
C ASP A 199 31.47 -6.59 -5.85
N LYS A 200 31.80 -5.49 -5.18
CA LYS A 200 31.91 -5.44 -3.71
C LYS A 200 30.58 -5.21 -3.01
N SER A 201 29.65 -4.47 -3.65
CA SER A 201 28.45 -3.93 -2.99
C SER A 201 27.19 -4.01 -3.88
N TYR A 202 27.17 -4.90 -4.87
CA TYR A 202 26.10 -4.97 -5.88
C TYR A 202 24.69 -5.24 -5.31
N GLU A 203 24.59 -5.85 -4.12
CA GLU A 203 23.31 -6.18 -3.44
C GLU A 203 23.09 -5.39 -2.14
N ASN A 204 23.60 -4.15 -2.09
CA ASN A 204 23.41 -3.29 -0.93
C ASN A 204 21.97 -2.72 -0.88
N GLU A 205 21.18 -3.20 0.08
CA GLU A 205 19.77 -2.83 0.26
C GLU A 205 19.56 -1.32 0.49
N TYR A 206 20.45 -0.66 1.23
CA TYR A 206 20.33 0.77 1.53
C TYR A 206 20.56 1.63 0.29
N VAL A 207 21.43 1.17 -0.61
CA VAL A 207 21.70 1.85 -1.89
C VAL A 207 20.51 1.71 -2.81
N MET A 208 19.94 0.50 -2.96
CA MET A 208 18.73 0.30 -3.77
C MET A 208 17.54 1.07 -3.20
N ARG A 209 17.38 1.10 -1.87
CA ARG A 209 16.36 1.90 -1.19
C ARG A 209 16.53 3.40 -1.45
N ALA A 210 17.76 3.90 -1.48
CA ALA A 210 18.04 5.29 -1.84
C ALA A 210 17.70 5.61 -3.30
N VAL A 211 17.96 4.69 -4.24
CA VAL A 211 17.55 4.82 -5.65
C VAL A 211 16.02 4.88 -5.77
N MET A 212 15.32 3.96 -5.11
CA MET A 212 13.85 3.95 -5.06
C MET A 212 13.32 5.28 -4.54
N ARG A 213 13.85 5.74 -3.39
CA ARG A 213 13.38 6.98 -2.75
C ARG A 213 13.67 8.21 -3.58
N LEU A 214 14.86 8.33 -4.17
CA LEU A 214 15.22 9.42 -5.07
C LEU A 214 14.27 9.45 -6.28
N SER A 215 13.93 8.29 -6.83
CA SER A 215 13.00 8.16 -7.95
C SER A 215 11.59 8.61 -7.57
N SER A 216 11.08 8.18 -6.40
CA SER A 216 9.75 8.60 -5.94
C SER A 216 9.69 10.10 -5.62
N SER A 217 10.73 10.67 -5.01
CA SER A 217 10.76 12.08 -4.60
C SER A 217 10.96 13.06 -5.76
N LEU A 218 11.45 12.60 -6.91
CA LEU A 218 11.55 13.42 -8.12
C LEU A 218 10.23 13.53 -8.89
N HIS A 219 9.26 12.64 -8.64
CA HIS A 219 8.02 12.54 -9.42
C HIS A 219 8.33 12.57 -10.93
N GLU A 220 7.63 13.41 -11.72
CA GLU A 220 7.87 13.57 -13.16
C GLU A 220 9.29 14.07 -13.51
N GLY A 221 10.05 14.61 -12.56
CA GLY A 221 11.45 14.98 -12.74
C GLY A 221 12.40 13.79 -12.99
N VAL A 222 11.92 12.54 -12.81
CA VAL A 222 12.69 11.33 -13.12
C VAL A 222 12.74 10.99 -14.61
N LEU A 223 11.78 11.48 -15.41
CA LEU A 223 11.60 11.10 -16.81
C LEU A 223 12.85 11.31 -17.70
N PRO A 224 13.64 12.38 -17.55
CA PRO A 224 14.87 12.56 -18.36
C PRO A 224 15.90 11.43 -18.17
N TYR A 225 15.84 10.71 -17.04
CA TYR A 225 16.79 9.66 -16.70
C TYR A 225 16.27 8.26 -17.02
N LEU A 226 15.00 8.13 -17.43
CA LEU A 226 14.26 6.85 -17.47
C LEU A 226 14.99 5.75 -18.25
N SER A 227 15.46 6.04 -19.47
CA SER A 227 16.13 5.05 -20.33
C SER A 227 17.37 4.47 -19.63
N GLN A 228 18.23 5.34 -19.08
CA GLN A 228 19.45 4.93 -18.39
C GLN A 228 19.13 4.12 -17.12
N LEU A 229 18.09 4.53 -16.37
CA LEU A 229 17.68 3.84 -15.15
C LEU A 229 17.16 2.43 -15.44
N ILE A 230 16.29 2.28 -16.44
CA ILE A 230 15.69 0.99 -16.78
C ILE A 230 16.73 -0.01 -17.28
N ASP A 231 17.65 0.42 -18.15
CA ASP A 231 18.73 -0.45 -18.64
C ASP A 231 19.59 -1.00 -17.48
N LYS A 232 19.95 -0.13 -16.53
CA LYS A 232 20.74 -0.51 -15.35
C LYS A 232 19.96 -1.41 -14.39
N LEU A 233 18.69 -1.11 -14.14
CA LEU A 233 17.83 -1.92 -13.26
C LEU A 233 17.59 -3.31 -13.83
N VAL A 234 17.40 -3.43 -15.14
CA VAL A 234 17.26 -4.73 -15.83
C VAL A 234 18.55 -5.54 -15.74
N LEU A 235 19.70 -4.91 -15.89
CA LEU A 235 21.00 -5.57 -15.69
C LEU A 235 21.14 -6.13 -14.28
N ILE A 236 20.80 -5.32 -13.27
CA ILE A 236 20.84 -5.72 -11.85
C ILE A 236 19.83 -6.86 -11.59
N LEU A 237 18.61 -6.75 -12.12
CA LEU A 237 17.56 -7.76 -11.97
C LEU A 237 18.00 -9.12 -12.55
N ARG A 238 18.59 -9.13 -13.75
CA ARG A 238 19.16 -10.35 -14.35
C ARG A 238 20.27 -10.95 -13.48
N ARG A 239 21.16 -10.12 -12.93
CA ARG A 239 22.24 -10.58 -12.04
C ARG A 239 21.67 -11.19 -10.75
N SER A 240 20.76 -10.50 -10.07
CA SER A 240 20.19 -10.97 -8.80
C SER A 240 19.25 -12.16 -8.94
N SER A 241 18.59 -12.33 -10.10
CA SER A 241 17.75 -13.51 -10.35
C SER A 241 18.53 -14.83 -10.30
N ARG A 242 19.84 -14.82 -10.62
CA ARG A 242 20.68 -16.02 -10.56
C ARG A 242 20.95 -16.50 -9.12
N ASN A 243 20.78 -15.63 -8.11
CA ASN A 243 21.01 -15.96 -6.71
C ASN A 243 20.24 -15.01 -5.77
N PRO A 244 18.92 -15.17 -5.61
CA PRO A 244 18.07 -14.23 -4.90
C PRO A 244 18.18 -14.37 -3.36
N ASN A 245 19.34 -14.03 -2.78
CA ASN A 245 19.62 -14.24 -1.34
C ASN A 245 19.38 -13.00 -0.44
N LYS A 246 19.04 -11.84 -1.01
CA LYS A 246 18.76 -10.58 -0.30
C LYS A 246 17.29 -10.12 -0.50
N PRO A 247 16.33 -10.59 0.30
CA PRO A 247 14.91 -10.29 0.07
C PRO A 247 14.56 -8.79 0.09
N ASN A 248 15.12 -8.03 1.04
CA ASN A 248 14.90 -6.58 1.13
C ASN A 248 15.42 -5.82 -0.10
N PHE A 249 16.61 -6.19 -0.57
CA PHE A 249 17.19 -5.62 -1.80
C PHE A 249 16.29 -5.89 -3.00
N ASN A 250 15.84 -7.14 -3.16
CA ASN A 250 14.96 -7.56 -4.25
C ASN A 250 13.64 -6.78 -4.21
N HIS A 251 13.04 -6.64 -3.03
CA HIS A 251 11.84 -5.84 -2.84
C HIS A 251 12.03 -4.40 -3.32
N TYR A 252 13.06 -3.69 -2.84
CA TYR A 252 13.33 -2.31 -3.26
C TYR A 252 13.69 -2.18 -4.74
N LEU A 253 14.31 -3.20 -5.35
CA LEU A 253 14.56 -3.25 -6.78
C LEU A 253 13.24 -3.28 -7.57
N PHE A 254 12.32 -4.18 -7.22
CA PHE A 254 11.01 -4.26 -7.86
C PHE A 254 10.14 -3.02 -7.59
N GLU A 255 10.20 -2.43 -6.39
CA GLU A 255 9.55 -1.15 -6.09
C GLU A 255 10.10 -0.02 -6.97
N THR A 256 11.43 0.06 -7.15
CA THR A 256 12.04 1.07 -8.02
C THR A 256 11.50 0.95 -9.44
N ILE A 257 11.46 -0.26 -10.00
CA ILE A 257 10.90 -0.51 -11.35
C ILE A 257 9.44 -0.05 -11.39
N THR A 258 8.66 -0.36 -10.36
CA THR A 258 7.24 -0.03 -10.27
C THR A 258 7.00 1.48 -10.17
N VAL A 259 7.80 2.21 -9.38
CA VAL A 259 7.78 3.68 -9.31
C VAL A 259 8.01 4.30 -10.68
N LEU A 260 9.00 3.78 -11.42
CA LEU A 260 9.34 4.27 -12.75
C LEU A 260 8.20 4.02 -13.75
N ILE A 261 7.60 2.81 -13.74
CA ILE A 261 6.44 2.50 -14.59
C ILE A 261 5.27 3.43 -14.25
N ARG A 262 4.89 3.52 -12.96
CA ARG A 262 3.73 4.33 -12.52
C ARG A 262 3.90 5.79 -12.91
N THR A 263 5.05 6.38 -12.63
CA THR A 263 5.34 7.78 -12.95
C THR A 263 5.29 8.00 -14.46
N SER A 264 5.91 7.11 -15.24
CA SER A 264 6.00 7.26 -16.70
C SER A 264 4.65 7.08 -17.40
N VAL A 265 3.90 6.03 -17.05
CA VAL A 265 2.58 5.74 -17.63
C VAL A 265 1.57 6.82 -17.29
N THR A 266 1.64 7.40 -16.08
CA THR A 266 0.76 8.52 -15.68
C THR A 266 0.97 9.76 -16.55
N GLN A 267 2.19 9.99 -17.03
CA GLN A 267 2.53 11.15 -17.86
C GLN A 267 2.36 10.87 -19.35
N ASN A 268 2.73 9.67 -19.81
CA ASN A 268 2.61 9.27 -21.21
C ASN A 268 2.37 7.76 -21.33
N LEU A 269 1.14 7.39 -21.68
CA LEU A 269 0.74 5.99 -21.88
C LEU A 269 1.53 5.28 -22.99
N ALA A 270 2.06 5.99 -23.98
CA ALA A 270 2.81 5.38 -25.09
C ALA A 270 4.11 4.68 -24.63
N VAL A 271 4.64 5.05 -23.46
CA VAL A 271 5.85 4.44 -22.89
C VAL A 271 5.57 3.01 -22.38
N LEU A 272 4.30 2.64 -22.17
CA LEU A 272 3.92 1.31 -21.68
C LEU A 272 4.52 0.17 -22.54
N ASN A 273 4.43 0.29 -23.87
CA ASN A 273 4.98 -0.69 -24.80
C ASN A 273 6.50 -0.85 -24.67
N GLN A 274 7.23 0.22 -24.31
CA GLN A 274 8.68 0.16 -24.12
C GLN A 274 9.02 -0.64 -22.86
N PHE A 275 8.28 -0.44 -21.77
CA PHE A 275 8.45 -1.25 -20.56
C PHE A 275 8.18 -2.73 -20.82
N GLU A 276 7.13 -3.05 -21.56
CA GLU A 276 6.79 -4.43 -21.90
C GLU A 276 7.89 -5.09 -22.74
N GLN A 277 8.38 -4.42 -23.78
CA GLN A 277 9.47 -4.92 -24.62
C GLN A 277 10.74 -5.21 -23.83
N VAL A 278 11.03 -4.42 -22.79
CA VAL A 278 12.23 -4.58 -21.97
C VAL A 278 12.04 -5.62 -20.86
N LEU A 279 10.87 -5.66 -20.20
CA LEU A 279 10.64 -6.47 -19.01
C LEU A 279 10.21 -7.91 -19.32
N PHE A 280 9.41 -8.16 -20.36
CA PHE A 280 8.98 -9.52 -20.72
C PHE A 280 10.15 -10.49 -20.95
N PRO A 281 11.22 -10.12 -21.69
CA PRO A 281 12.38 -10.97 -21.87
C PRO A 281 13.13 -11.26 -20.56
N VAL A 282 12.98 -10.43 -19.53
CA VAL A 282 13.61 -10.61 -18.22
C VAL A 282 12.76 -11.48 -17.30
N PHE A 283 11.44 -11.37 -17.40
CA PHE A 283 10.51 -12.19 -16.62
C PHE A 283 10.36 -13.62 -17.16
N THR A 284 10.55 -13.82 -18.47
CA THR A 284 10.50 -15.17 -19.08
C THR A 284 11.43 -16.18 -18.39
N PRO A 285 12.74 -15.92 -18.23
CA PRO A 285 13.63 -16.85 -17.52
C PRO A 285 13.24 -17.01 -16.05
N ILE A 286 12.74 -15.98 -15.38
CA ILE A 286 12.24 -16.07 -13.99
C ILE A 286 11.11 -17.10 -13.87
N PHE A 287 10.22 -17.16 -14.85
CA PHE A 287 9.14 -18.16 -14.87
C PHE A 287 9.62 -19.54 -15.32
N THR A 288 10.47 -19.63 -16.33
CA THR A 288 10.92 -20.94 -16.86
C THR A 288 11.90 -21.66 -15.93
N GLU A 289 12.76 -20.91 -15.25
CA GLU A 289 13.68 -21.42 -14.23
C GLU A 289 13.02 -21.49 -12.83
N ASP A 290 11.77 -21.04 -12.73
CA ASP A 290 10.94 -21.13 -11.53
C ASP A 290 11.58 -20.49 -10.28
N ILE A 291 12.07 -19.26 -10.46
CA ILE A 291 12.77 -18.48 -9.42
C ILE A 291 11.73 -17.94 -8.42
N ALA A 292 11.40 -18.78 -7.43
CA ALA A 292 10.25 -18.62 -6.55
C ALA A 292 10.17 -17.25 -5.84
N GLU A 293 11.32 -16.67 -5.47
CA GLU A 293 11.41 -15.38 -4.78
C GLU A 293 10.99 -14.20 -5.67
N PHE A 294 11.09 -14.34 -7.00
CA PHE A 294 10.87 -13.27 -7.96
C PHE A 294 9.52 -13.40 -8.68
N VAL A 295 8.97 -14.60 -8.77
CA VAL A 295 7.69 -14.89 -9.44
C VAL A 295 6.56 -13.98 -8.91
N PRO A 296 6.31 -13.82 -7.59
CA PRO A 296 5.26 -12.94 -7.11
C PRO A 296 5.43 -11.47 -7.52
N TYR A 297 6.66 -10.97 -7.58
CA TYR A 297 6.95 -9.59 -7.98
C TYR A 297 6.75 -9.37 -9.48
N ALA A 298 7.24 -10.31 -10.31
CA ALA A 298 7.04 -10.27 -11.75
C ALA A 298 5.54 -10.29 -12.10
N LEU A 299 4.75 -11.12 -11.42
CA LEU A 299 3.29 -11.16 -11.59
C LEU A 299 2.60 -9.86 -11.18
N GLN A 300 3.01 -9.22 -10.09
CA GLN A 300 2.48 -7.92 -9.66
C GLN A 300 2.75 -6.82 -10.71
N ILE A 301 3.98 -6.77 -11.24
CA ILE A 301 4.34 -5.80 -12.30
C ILE A 301 3.56 -6.07 -13.59
N LEU A 302 3.46 -7.33 -14.02
CA LEU A 302 2.68 -7.70 -15.20
C LEU A 302 1.20 -7.36 -15.05
N GLY A 303 0.63 -7.58 -13.85
CA GLY A 303 -0.73 -7.16 -13.54
C GLY A 303 -0.89 -5.64 -13.64
N PHE A 304 0.05 -4.89 -13.08
CA PHE A 304 0.05 -3.43 -13.15
C PHE A 304 0.21 -2.88 -14.59
N LEU A 305 1.08 -3.47 -15.40
CA LEU A 305 1.23 -3.14 -16.82
C LEU A 305 -0.06 -3.42 -17.58
N LEU A 306 -0.69 -4.59 -17.36
CA LEU A 306 -1.94 -4.96 -18.00
C LEU A 306 -3.09 -4.02 -17.61
N GLU A 307 -3.21 -3.67 -16.34
CA GLU A 307 -4.20 -2.70 -15.84
C GLU A 307 -4.06 -1.32 -16.50
N SER A 308 -2.83 -0.95 -16.87
CA SER A 308 -2.51 0.33 -17.52
C SER A 308 -2.99 0.42 -18.98
N HIS A 309 -3.30 -0.71 -19.63
CA HIS A 309 -3.86 -0.69 -20.98
C HIS A 309 -5.25 -0.04 -21.01
N SER A 310 -5.54 0.66 -22.12
CA SER A 310 -6.88 1.18 -22.37
C SER A 310 -7.86 0.04 -22.66
N SER A 311 -9.05 0.07 -22.06
CA SER A 311 -10.06 -0.96 -22.27
C SER A 311 -10.66 -0.87 -23.69
N GLY A 312 -10.74 -2.01 -24.39
CA GLY A 312 -11.63 -2.21 -25.54
C GLY A 312 -11.20 -1.66 -26.90
N SER A 313 -10.05 -1.00 -27.04
CA SER A 313 -9.66 -0.32 -28.31
C SER A 313 -8.40 -0.87 -28.98
N THR A 314 -7.56 -1.65 -28.30
CA THR A 314 -6.36 -2.28 -28.90
C THR A 314 -6.29 -3.75 -28.51
N PRO A 315 -6.06 -4.68 -29.46
CA PRO A 315 -5.83 -6.08 -29.11
C PRO A 315 -4.58 -6.18 -28.25
N LEU A 316 -4.68 -6.94 -27.14
CA LEU A 316 -3.52 -7.19 -26.29
C LEU A 316 -2.38 -7.84 -27.09
N PRO A 317 -1.11 -7.47 -26.81
CA PRO A 317 0.05 -8.12 -27.42
C PRO A 317 0.02 -9.65 -27.25
N GLU A 318 0.55 -10.38 -28.23
CA GLU A 318 0.57 -11.85 -28.22
C GLU A 318 1.26 -12.45 -26.97
N ALA A 319 2.25 -11.74 -26.44
CA ALA A 319 2.93 -12.14 -25.21
C ALA A 319 1.97 -12.29 -24.01
N TYR A 320 0.92 -11.48 -23.92
CA TYR A 320 -0.12 -11.61 -22.90
C TYR A 320 -1.03 -12.82 -23.14
N ARG A 321 -1.29 -13.21 -24.40
CA ARG A 321 -2.06 -14.43 -24.70
C ARG A 321 -1.30 -15.68 -24.26
N ILE A 322 -0.01 -15.75 -24.56
CA ILE A 322 0.87 -16.85 -24.14
C ILE A 322 0.97 -16.89 -22.60
N LEU A 323 1.20 -15.74 -21.97
CA LEU A 323 1.25 -15.63 -20.51
C LEU A 323 -0.06 -16.10 -19.86
N PHE A 324 -1.21 -15.72 -20.42
CA PHE A 324 -2.52 -16.14 -19.91
C PHE A 324 -2.65 -17.67 -19.86
N GLN A 325 -2.24 -18.37 -20.91
CA GLN A 325 -2.26 -19.83 -20.93
C GLN A 325 -1.38 -20.44 -19.83
N SER A 326 -0.20 -19.87 -19.59
CA SER A 326 0.73 -20.32 -18.56
C SER A 326 0.19 -20.14 -17.15
N ILE A 327 -0.39 -18.96 -16.83
CA ILE A 327 -0.89 -18.67 -15.47
C ILE A 327 -2.14 -19.48 -15.09
N LEU A 328 -2.85 -20.06 -16.06
CA LEU A 328 -3.99 -20.94 -15.78
C LEU A 328 -3.58 -22.36 -15.36
N THR A 329 -2.29 -22.70 -15.46
CA THR A 329 -1.81 -24.02 -15.05
C THR A 329 -1.82 -24.18 -13.52
N PRO A 330 -2.22 -25.33 -12.97
CA PRO A 330 -2.36 -25.52 -11.51
C PRO A 330 -1.10 -25.22 -10.69
N ALA A 331 0.08 -25.49 -11.26
CA ALA A 331 1.38 -25.34 -10.59
C ALA A 331 1.63 -23.90 -10.08
N PHE A 332 1.20 -22.88 -10.82
CA PHE A 332 1.34 -21.47 -10.39
C PHE A 332 0.51 -21.17 -9.14
N TRP A 333 -0.63 -21.85 -8.97
CA TRP A 333 -1.58 -21.64 -7.88
C TRP A 333 -1.33 -22.52 -6.65
N ASP A 334 -0.35 -23.44 -6.72
CA ASP A 334 0.02 -24.29 -5.58
C ASP A 334 0.82 -23.50 -4.51
N ARG A 335 1.52 -22.44 -4.93
CA ARG A 335 2.29 -21.56 -4.03
C ARG A 335 1.42 -20.44 -3.49
N SER A 336 1.18 -20.46 -2.18
CA SER A 336 0.40 -19.42 -1.50
C SER A 336 0.92 -18.01 -1.73
N GLY A 337 2.24 -17.85 -1.89
CA GLY A 337 2.90 -16.59 -2.20
C GLY A 337 2.52 -15.97 -3.54
N ASN A 338 2.17 -16.79 -4.54
CA ASN A 338 1.79 -16.31 -5.87
C ASN A 338 0.33 -15.88 -5.93
N ILE A 339 -0.53 -16.43 -5.07
CA ILE A 339 -1.99 -16.33 -5.20
C ILE A 339 -2.49 -14.88 -5.26
N PRO A 340 -2.04 -13.95 -4.39
CA PRO A 340 -2.51 -12.56 -4.48
C PRO A 340 -2.13 -11.87 -5.79
N ALA A 341 -0.90 -12.10 -6.27
CA ALA A 341 -0.41 -11.53 -7.52
C ALA A 341 -1.14 -12.14 -8.75
N LEU A 342 -1.36 -13.45 -8.74
CA LEU A 342 -2.10 -14.16 -9.80
C LEU A 342 -3.56 -13.73 -9.85
N SER A 343 -4.22 -13.65 -8.70
CA SER A 343 -5.61 -13.19 -8.58
C SER A 343 -5.76 -11.80 -9.19
N ARG A 344 -4.87 -10.87 -8.85
CA ARG A 344 -4.87 -9.53 -9.42
C ARG A 344 -4.63 -9.52 -10.92
N LEU A 345 -3.63 -10.26 -11.40
CA LEU A 345 -3.34 -10.36 -12.83
C LEU A 345 -4.54 -10.93 -13.60
N LEU A 346 -5.22 -11.94 -13.03
CA LEU A 346 -6.42 -12.54 -13.63
C LEU A 346 -7.59 -11.55 -13.69
N GLN A 347 -7.81 -10.76 -12.63
CA GLN A 347 -8.78 -9.66 -12.64
C GLN A 347 -8.45 -8.62 -13.74
N ALA A 348 -7.17 -8.31 -13.95
CA ALA A 348 -6.76 -7.42 -15.04
C ALA A 348 -7.05 -8.00 -16.43
N TYR A 349 -6.84 -9.31 -16.63
CA TYR A 349 -7.27 -9.99 -17.87
C TYR A 349 -8.79 -9.96 -18.06
N ILE A 350 -9.57 -10.16 -17.01
CA ILE A 350 -11.03 -10.08 -17.07
C ILE A 350 -11.48 -8.67 -17.46
N GLU A 351 -10.88 -7.64 -16.86
CA GLU A 351 -11.19 -6.24 -17.15
C GLU A 351 -10.84 -5.82 -18.58
N LYS A 352 -9.66 -6.22 -19.09
CA LYS A 352 -9.13 -5.74 -20.38
C LYS A 352 -9.44 -6.65 -21.56
N ALA A 353 -9.59 -7.95 -21.31
CA ALA A 353 -9.74 -8.97 -22.35
C ALA A 353 -10.74 -10.07 -21.96
N GLY A 354 -11.77 -9.71 -21.19
CA GLY A 354 -12.86 -10.59 -20.77
C GLY A 354 -13.52 -11.32 -21.94
N GLU A 355 -14.01 -10.55 -22.92
CA GLU A 355 -14.77 -11.07 -24.07
C GLU A 355 -13.92 -11.82 -25.11
N THR A 356 -12.60 -11.59 -25.14
CA THR A 356 -11.72 -12.11 -26.19
C THR A 356 -10.84 -13.26 -25.72
N ILE A 357 -10.23 -13.17 -24.54
CA ILE A 357 -9.28 -14.18 -24.03
C ILE A 357 -9.93 -15.01 -22.93
N VAL A 358 -10.57 -14.36 -21.97
CA VAL A 358 -11.07 -15.05 -20.77
C VAL A 358 -12.26 -15.94 -21.10
N LEU A 359 -13.17 -15.48 -21.97
CA LEU A 359 -14.35 -16.24 -22.35
C LEU A 359 -14.01 -17.63 -22.93
N GLU A 360 -12.93 -17.74 -23.71
CA GLU A 360 -12.46 -19.01 -24.28
C GLU A 360 -12.01 -20.04 -23.22
N LYS A 361 -11.64 -19.55 -22.02
CA LYS A 361 -11.13 -20.37 -20.90
C LYS A 361 -11.94 -20.19 -19.63
N LEU A 362 -13.19 -19.71 -19.74
CA LEU A 362 -14.03 -19.33 -18.60
C LEU A 362 -14.21 -20.48 -17.59
N THR A 363 -14.40 -21.72 -18.07
CA THR A 363 -14.54 -22.90 -17.20
C THR A 363 -13.30 -23.13 -16.33
N ILE A 364 -12.10 -22.87 -16.86
CA ILE A 364 -10.84 -23.00 -16.11
C ILE A 364 -10.74 -21.89 -15.05
N VAL A 365 -11.11 -20.66 -15.42
CA VAL A 365 -11.14 -19.52 -14.49
C VAL A 365 -12.12 -19.75 -13.34
N LEU A 366 -13.31 -20.28 -13.63
CA LEU A 366 -14.29 -20.69 -12.61
C LEU A 366 -13.76 -21.86 -11.75
N GLY A 367 -13.01 -22.78 -12.34
CA GLY A 367 -12.30 -23.82 -11.61
C GLY A 367 -11.26 -23.27 -10.61
N ILE A 368 -10.53 -22.22 -10.99
CA ILE A 368 -9.60 -21.50 -10.10
C ILE A 368 -10.37 -20.84 -8.95
N PHE A 369 -11.47 -20.13 -9.24
CA PHE A 369 -12.36 -19.59 -8.21
C PHE A 369 -12.83 -20.67 -7.23
N GLN A 370 -13.36 -21.79 -7.75
CA GLN A 370 -13.84 -22.90 -6.94
C GLN A 370 -12.72 -23.46 -6.05
N ARG A 371 -11.52 -23.62 -6.61
CA ARG A 371 -10.34 -24.09 -5.90
C ARG A 371 -9.98 -23.18 -4.73
N LEU A 372 -9.84 -21.88 -4.98
CA LEU A 372 -9.45 -20.88 -3.97
C LEU A 372 -10.43 -20.84 -2.81
N VAL A 373 -11.74 -20.81 -3.11
CA VAL A 373 -12.79 -20.75 -2.10
C VAL A 373 -12.96 -22.08 -1.37
N SER A 374 -12.85 -23.22 -2.06
CA SER A 374 -13.10 -24.54 -1.45
C SER A 374 -11.95 -25.06 -0.61
N GLN A 375 -10.70 -24.80 -1.00
CA GLN A 375 -9.52 -25.42 -0.38
C GLN A 375 -8.95 -24.62 0.79
N SER A 376 -9.07 -23.28 0.80
CA SER A 376 -8.39 -22.44 1.79
C SER A 376 -9.24 -21.29 2.31
N LYS A 377 -9.38 -21.21 3.65
CA LYS A 377 -10.00 -20.06 4.34
C LYS A 377 -9.18 -18.78 4.19
N VAL A 378 -7.88 -18.89 3.90
CA VAL A 378 -6.96 -17.75 3.78
C VAL A 378 -7.25 -16.97 2.50
N HIS A 379 -7.52 -17.70 1.42
CA HIS A 379 -7.66 -17.15 0.06
C HIS A 379 -9.11 -16.91 -0.38
N ASP A 380 -10.10 -17.00 0.53
CA ASP A 380 -11.52 -16.75 0.21
C ASP A 380 -11.69 -15.44 -0.58
N HIS A 381 -11.13 -14.33 -0.07
CA HIS A 381 -11.18 -13.01 -0.73
C HIS A 381 -10.59 -12.96 -2.15
N GLU A 382 -9.57 -13.77 -2.47
CA GLU A 382 -8.96 -13.78 -3.80
C GLU A 382 -9.88 -14.46 -4.80
N GLY A 383 -10.50 -15.58 -4.40
CA GLY A 383 -11.52 -16.22 -5.22
C GLY A 383 -12.71 -15.31 -5.48
N PHE A 384 -13.19 -14.62 -4.45
CA PHE A 384 -14.29 -13.65 -4.60
C PHE A 384 -13.88 -12.42 -5.42
N ALA A 385 -12.64 -11.95 -5.35
CA ALA A 385 -12.16 -10.85 -6.18
C ALA A 385 -12.20 -11.21 -7.69
N ILE A 386 -11.77 -12.42 -8.05
CA ILE A 386 -11.91 -12.96 -9.41
C ILE A 386 -13.38 -13.02 -9.81
N LEU A 387 -14.24 -13.58 -8.94
CA LEU A 387 -15.67 -13.73 -9.24
C LEU A 387 -16.37 -12.38 -9.40
N ASN A 388 -16.07 -11.41 -8.54
CA ASN A 388 -16.59 -10.05 -8.63
C ASN A 388 -16.17 -9.40 -9.95
N SER A 389 -14.92 -9.57 -10.37
CA SER A 389 -14.43 -9.07 -11.65
C SER A 389 -15.19 -9.69 -12.83
N LEU A 390 -15.46 -11.00 -12.80
CA LEU A 390 -16.29 -11.65 -13.83
C LEU A 390 -17.69 -11.04 -13.91
N VAL A 391 -18.36 -10.83 -12.77
CA VAL A 391 -19.70 -10.22 -12.73
C VAL A 391 -19.70 -8.78 -13.22
N VAL A 392 -18.65 -8.02 -12.92
CA VAL A 392 -18.57 -6.60 -13.28
C VAL A 392 -18.35 -6.39 -14.77
N HIS A 393 -17.55 -7.27 -15.41
CA HIS A 393 -17.07 -7.08 -16.78
C HIS A 393 -17.72 -8.00 -17.82
N LEU A 394 -18.34 -9.11 -17.42
CA LEU A 394 -19.06 -9.99 -18.34
C LEU A 394 -20.57 -9.75 -18.30
N SER A 395 -21.21 -9.90 -19.45
CA SER A 395 -22.66 -9.81 -19.57
C SER A 395 -23.35 -10.99 -18.89
N ARG A 396 -24.63 -10.80 -18.52
CA ARG A 396 -25.48 -11.84 -17.93
C ARG A 396 -25.51 -13.10 -18.81
N ILE A 397 -25.68 -12.94 -20.12
CA ILE A 397 -25.83 -14.04 -21.09
C ILE A 397 -24.58 -14.94 -21.09
N GLN A 398 -23.39 -14.37 -20.89
CA GLN A 398 -22.14 -15.13 -20.87
C GLN A 398 -21.97 -15.98 -19.60
N LEU A 399 -22.58 -15.57 -18.47
CA LEU A 399 -22.40 -16.21 -17.16
C LEU A 399 -23.62 -17.01 -16.67
N GLU A 400 -24.80 -16.82 -17.26
CA GLU A 400 -26.06 -17.38 -16.74
C GLU A 400 -26.04 -18.90 -16.57
N ASN A 401 -25.40 -19.61 -17.50
CA ASN A 401 -25.28 -21.07 -17.48
C ASN A 401 -24.44 -21.58 -16.30
N TYR A 402 -23.64 -20.72 -15.66
CA TYR A 402 -22.74 -21.06 -14.57
C TYR A 402 -23.26 -20.60 -13.19
N PHE A 403 -24.33 -19.80 -13.12
CA PHE A 403 -24.84 -19.25 -11.87
C PHE A 403 -25.14 -20.34 -10.84
N LYS A 404 -25.86 -21.38 -11.24
CA LYS A 404 -26.22 -22.47 -10.31
C LYS A 404 -24.98 -23.09 -9.65
N ASP A 405 -23.94 -23.39 -10.44
CA ASP A 405 -22.72 -24.01 -9.94
C ASP A 405 -21.93 -23.06 -9.04
N ILE A 406 -21.83 -21.78 -9.41
CA ILE A 406 -21.19 -20.74 -8.60
C ILE A 406 -21.84 -20.65 -7.21
N PHE A 407 -23.17 -20.57 -7.17
CA PHE A 407 -23.91 -20.44 -5.91
C PHE A 407 -23.82 -21.74 -5.07
N ILE A 408 -23.86 -22.92 -5.69
CA ILE A 408 -23.63 -24.19 -4.99
C ILE A 408 -22.24 -24.23 -4.34
N VAL A 409 -21.19 -23.77 -5.02
CA VAL A 409 -19.84 -23.69 -4.45
C VAL A 409 -19.82 -22.78 -3.23
N ILE A 410 -20.40 -21.58 -3.33
CA ILE A 410 -20.46 -20.60 -2.25
C ILE A 410 -21.19 -21.18 -1.02
N PHE A 411 -22.39 -21.73 -1.22
CA PHE A 411 -23.19 -22.26 -0.11
C PHE A 411 -22.62 -23.54 0.48
N THR A 412 -22.03 -24.41 -0.34
CA THR A 412 -21.30 -25.59 0.15
C THR A 412 -20.15 -25.15 1.06
N ARG A 413 -19.41 -24.11 0.67
CA ARG A 413 -18.31 -23.57 1.47
C ARG A 413 -18.80 -22.94 2.78
N LEU A 414 -19.91 -22.19 2.72
CA LEU A 414 -20.54 -21.56 3.88
C LEU A 414 -21.01 -22.61 4.91
N THR A 415 -21.61 -23.71 4.45
CA THR A 415 -22.06 -24.82 5.30
C THR A 415 -20.90 -25.58 5.92
N LYS A 416 -19.82 -25.82 5.15
CA LYS A 416 -18.65 -26.57 5.64
C LYS A 416 -17.82 -25.81 6.67
N ALA A 417 -17.54 -24.51 6.46
CA ALA A 417 -16.75 -23.74 7.42
C ALA A 417 -16.99 -22.22 7.33
N LYS A 418 -18.02 -21.73 8.05
CA LYS A 418 -18.33 -20.30 8.13
C LYS A 418 -17.18 -19.49 8.77
N THR A 419 -16.79 -18.37 8.16
CA THR A 419 -15.87 -17.37 8.71
C THR A 419 -16.44 -15.96 8.45
N GLN A 420 -16.10 -14.98 9.29
CA GLN A 420 -16.54 -13.58 9.07
C GLN A 420 -16.04 -13.04 7.73
N LYS A 421 -14.76 -13.29 7.39
CA LYS A 421 -14.16 -12.93 6.10
C LYS A 421 -14.97 -13.45 4.91
N LEU A 422 -15.35 -14.73 4.94
CA LEU A 422 -16.17 -15.35 3.90
C LEU A 422 -17.54 -14.68 3.77
N ILE A 423 -18.20 -14.38 4.89
CA ILE A 423 -19.52 -13.72 4.88
C ILE A 423 -19.42 -12.34 4.24
N LYS A 424 -18.41 -11.53 4.60
CA LYS A 424 -18.18 -10.22 3.98
C LYS A 424 -18.02 -10.36 2.46
N CYS A 425 -17.20 -11.31 2.01
CA CYS A 425 -16.99 -11.56 0.58
C CYS A 425 -18.28 -11.96 -0.16
N ILE A 426 -19.13 -12.78 0.47
CA ILE A 426 -20.43 -13.18 -0.07
C ILE A 426 -21.39 -11.98 -0.17
N ILE A 427 -21.45 -11.12 0.86
CA ILE A 427 -22.28 -9.92 0.84
C ILE A 427 -21.86 -9.00 -0.30
N ILE A 428 -20.56 -8.75 -0.45
CA ILE A 428 -20.00 -7.91 -1.52
C ILE A 428 -20.34 -8.50 -2.89
N PHE A 429 -20.15 -9.81 -3.09
CA PHE A 429 -20.51 -10.49 -4.33
C PHE A 429 -22.00 -10.37 -4.66
N PHE A 430 -22.88 -10.59 -3.69
CA PHE A 430 -24.32 -10.43 -3.91
C PHE A 430 -24.69 -8.99 -4.25
N CYS A 431 -24.06 -7.99 -3.64
CA CYS A 431 -24.26 -6.59 -4.00
C CYS A 431 -23.79 -6.29 -5.43
N TYR A 432 -22.63 -6.81 -5.87
CA TYR A 432 -22.19 -6.72 -7.28
C TYR A 432 -23.19 -7.39 -8.23
N PHE A 433 -23.66 -8.60 -7.88
CA PHE A 433 -24.63 -9.35 -8.68
C PHE A 433 -25.94 -8.59 -8.84
N VAL A 434 -26.49 -8.05 -7.75
CA VAL A 434 -27.72 -7.25 -7.75
C VAL A 434 -27.59 -6.04 -8.66
N VAL A 435 -26.49 -5.31 -8.53
CA VAL A 435 -26.24 -4.09 -9.30
C VAL A 435 -26.11 -4.39 -10.79
N LYS A 436 -25.49 -5.51 -11.16
CA LYS A 436 -25.19 -5.83 -12.57
C LYS A 436 -26.31 -6.61 -13.26
N TYR A 437 -26.96 -7.53 -12.55
CA TYR A 437 -27.94 -8.46 -13.14
C TYR A 437 -29.35 -8.32 -12.55
N GLY A 438 -29.51 -7.55 -11.48
CA GLY A 438 -30.80 -7.22 -10.86
C GLY A 438 -31.09 -8.01 -9.58
N ALA A 439 -31.80 -7.35 -8.66
CA ALA A 439 -32.21 -7.93 -7.38
C ALA A 439 -33.15 -9.14 -7.53
N GLN A 440 -34.08 -9.07 -8.49
CA GLN A 440 -35.02 -10.16 -8.78
C GLN A 440 -34.29 -11.44 -9.18
N GLU A 441 -33.22 -11.30 -9.97
CA GLU A 441 -32.41 -12.43 -10.42
C GLU A 441 -31.69 -13.10 -9.25
N LEU A 442 -31.10 -12.30 -8.34
CA LEU A 442 -30.43 -12.85 -7.15
C LEU A 442 -31.39 -13.72 -6.33
N ILE A 443 -32.59 -13.21 -6.02
CA ILE A 443 -33.59 -13.94 -5.24
C ILE A 443 -33.96 -15.24 -5.95
N THR A 444 -34.21 -15.16 -7.27
CA THR A 444 -34.58 -16.33 -8.08
C THR A 444 -33.50 -17.40 -8.06
N GLN A 445 -32.22 -17.03 -8.25
CA GLN A 445 -31.11 -17.99 -8.25
C GLN A 445 -30.89 -18.63 -6.88
N VAL A 446 -31.05 -17.88 -5.78
CA VAL A 446 -30.92 -18.42 -4.42
C VAL A 446 -32.07 -19.37 -4.09
N ASP A 447 -33.32 -18.97 -4.37
CA ASP A 447 -34.49 -19.80 -4.04
C ASP A 447 -34.64 -21.03 -4.95
N ASN A 448 -34.06 -21.01 -6.15
CA ASN A 448 -33.97 -22.19 -7.02
C ASN A 448 -33.07 -23.29 -6.46
N ILE A 449 -32.15 -22.98 -5.54
CA ILE A 449 -31.32 -23.98 -4.86
C ILE A 449 -32.12 -24.65 -3.75
N GLN A 450 -32.82 -23.85 -2.95
CA GLN A 450 -33.73 -24.32 -1.91
C GLN A 450 -34.80 -23.25 -1.67
N ALA A 451 -36.07 -23.65 -1.63
CA ALA A 451 -37.17 -22.73 -1.38
C ALA A 451 -36.98 -21.95 -0.07
N ASN A 452 -37.24 -20.65 -0.12
CA ASN A 452 -37.08 -19.70 0.99
C ASN A 452 -35.65 -19.53 1.52
N MET A 453 -34.64 -19.97 0.76
CA MET A 453 -33.23 -19.84 1.16
C MET A 453 -32.77 -18.38 1.19
N PHE A 454 -33.38 -17.50 0.38
CA PHE A 454 -33.07 -16.07 0.39
C PHE A 454 -33.34 -15.42 1.75
N GLN A 455 -34.41 -15.84 2.45
CA GLN A 455 -34.69 -15.37 3.81
C GLN A 455 -33.52 -15.68 4.76
N MET A 456 -33.01 -16.91 4.70
CA MET A 456 -31.87 -17.31 5.53
C MET A 456 -30.60 -16.52 5.20
N VAL A 457 -30.39 -16.16 3.93
CA VAL A 457 -29.27 -15.31 3.50
C VAL A 457 -29.35 -13.94 4.13
N ILE A 458 -30.52 -13.29 4.10
CA ILE A 458 -30.69 -11.96 4.71
C ILE A 458 -30.48 -12.04 6.23
N GLU A 459 -31.20 -12.94 6.91
CA GLU A 459 -31.19 -13.03 8.37
C GLU A 459 -29.83 -13.43 8.95
N ARG A 460 -29.12 -14.36 8.30
CA ARG A 460 -27.88 -14.95 8.84
C ARG A 460 -26.59 -14.34 8.32
N LEU A 461 -26.65 -13.61 7.20
CA LEU A 461 -25.50 -12.98 6.56
C LEU A 461 -25.60 -11.46 6.58
N PHE A 462 -26.60 -10.87 5.91
CA PHE A 462 -26.71 -9.41 5.78
C PHE A 462 -26.93 -8.71 7.12
N LEU A 463 -28.02 -9.04 7.83
CA LEU A 463 -28.36 -8.34 9.07
C LEU A 463 -27.22 -8.30 10.12
N PRO A 464 -26.48 -9.40 10.39
CA PRO A 464 -25.43 -9.39 11.41
C PRO A 464 -24.09 -8.79 10.97
N GLU A 465 -23.79 -8.76 9.66
CA GLU A 465 -22.43 -8.45 9.16
C GLU A 465 -22.36 -7.24 8.21
N LEU A 466 -23.49 -6.71 7.72
CA LEU A 466 -23.50 -5.60 6.76
C LEU A 466 -22.74 -4.36 7.26
N SER A 467 -22.97 -3.93 8.51
CA SER A 467 -22.28 -2.77 9.12
C SER A 467 -20.78 -2.99 9.37
N LYS A 468 -20.32 -4.24 9.30
CA LYS A 468 -18.91 -4.63 9.52
C LYS A 468 -18.12 -4.74 8.23
N VAL A 469 -18.73 -4.51 7.06
CA VAL A 469 -18.04 -4.48 5.77
C VAL A 469 -16.98 -3.36 5.77
N ASP A 470 -15.90 -3.56 5.03
CA ASP A 470 -14.77 -2.64 4.96
C ASP A 470 -15.20 -1.32 4.28
N GLU A 471 -14.65 -0.17 4.68
CA GLU A 471 -15.12 1.17 4.26
C GLU A 471 -15.25 1.30 2.73
N ASN A 472 -14.25 0.83 1.99
CA ASN A 472 -14.22 0.85 0.52
C ASN A 472 -15.45 0.20 -0.13
N ASP A 473 -15.99 -0.86 0.48
CA ASP A 473 -17.10 -1.65 -0.06
C ASP A 473 -18.47 -1.19 0.46
N LYS A 474 -18.51 -0.32 1.48
CA LYS A 474 -19.78 0.12 2.10
C LYS A 474 -20.69 0.85 1.11
N LYS A 475 -20.14 1.66 0.21
CA LYS A 475 -20.92 2.36 -0.83
C LYS A 475 -21.62 1.37 -1.77
N LEU A 476 -20.89 0.36 -2.26
CA LEU A 476 -21.45 -0.71 -3.09
C LEU A 476 -22.54 -1.47 -2.35
N CYS A 477 -22.27 -1.85 -1.10
CA CYS A 477 -23.22 -2.61 -0.29
C CYS A 477 -24.48 -1.79 -0.02
N ALA A 478 -24.36 -0.49 0.23
CA ALA A 478 -25.50 0.38 0.40
C ALA A 478 -26.38 0.46 -0.85
N ILE A 479 -25.78 0.61 -2.03
CA ILE A 479 -26.50 0.67 -3.31
C ILE A 479 -27.16 -0.69 -3.61
N GLY A 480 -26.42 -1.80 -3.45
CA GLY A 480 -26.95 -3.15 -3.66
C GLY A 480 -28.12 -3.49 -2.73
N VAL A 481 -28.03 -3.13 -1.45
CA VAL A 481 -29.12 -3.33 -0.48
C VAL A 481 -30.30 -2.40 -0.76
N THR A 482 -30.07 -1.18 -1.24
CA THR A 482 -31.13 -0.28 -1.71
C THR A 482 -31.93 -0.93 -2.84
N HIS A 483 -31.25 -1.50 -3.84
CA HIS A 483 -31.89 -2.23 -4.94
C HIS A 483 -32.64 -3.49 -4.45
N LEU A 484 -32.09 -4.22 -3.48
CA LEU A 484 -32.79 -5.36 -2.87
C LEU A 484 -34.09 -4.95 -2.16
N LEU A 485 -34.15 -3.76 -1.56
CA LEU A 485 -35.33 -3.26 -0.87
C LEU A 485 -36.39 -2.70 -1.83
N CYS A 486 -35.96 -2.07 -2.92
CA CYS A 486 -36.84 -1.23 -3.75
C CYS A 486 -37.24 -1.83 -5.10
N ASP A 487 -36.51 -2.82 -5.61
CA ASP A 487 -36.72 -3.33 -6.98
C ASP A 487 -37.48 -4.66 -7.09
N PRO A 488 -37.20 -5.70 -6.27
CA PRO A 488 -37.76 -7.03 -6.53
C PRO A 488 -39.15 -7.21 -5.92
N ILE A 489 -40.08 -7.79 -6.70
CA ILE A 489 -41.46 -8.05 -6.30
C ILE A 489 -41.56 -8.83 -4.97
N PRO A 490 -40.75 -9.90 -4.73
CA PRO A 490 -40.75 -10.63 -3.47
C PRO A 490 -40.55 -9.76 -2.22
N MET A 491 -39.82 -8.65 -2.33
CA MET A 491 -39.54 -7.72 -1.22
C MET A 491 -40.55 -6.58 -1.12
N ILE A 492 -41.29 -6.27 -2.19
CA ILE A 492 -42.25 -5.14 -2.22
C ILE A 492 -43.67 -5.61 -1.84
N SER A 493 -44.11 -6.71 -2.42
CA SER A 493 -45.48 -7.24 -2.27
C SER A 493 -45.55 -8.76 -2.17
N GLY A 494 -44.40 -9.45 -2.12
CA GLY A 494 -44.34 -10.89 -2.01
C GLY A 494 -44.03 -11.41 -0.61
N ILE A 495 -43.61 -12.68 -0.57
CA ILE A 495 -43.48 -13.48 0.66
C ILE A 495 -42.47 -12.91 1.68
N TYR A 496 -41.52 -12.08 1.25
CA TYR A 496 -40.45 -11.56 2.09
C TYR A 496 -40.73 -10.17 2.67
N PHE A 497 -41.70 -9.42 2.11
CA PHE A 497 -41.97 -8.03 2.48
C PHE A 497 -42.20 -7.87 3.99
N ALA A 498 -43.11 -8.68 4.56
CA ALA A 498 -43.51 -8.54 5.97
C ALA A 498 -42.38 -8.83 6.98
N HIS A 499 -41.42 -9.68 6.61
CA HIS A 499 -40.42 -10.20 7.54
C HIS A 499 -39.01 -9.60 7.34
N LEU A 500 -38.65 -9.23 6.10
CA LEU A 500 -37.27 -8.84 5.77
C LEU A 500 -37.10 -7.36 5.45
N TRP A 501 -38.13 -6.69 4.94
CA TRP A 501 -37.97 -5.33 4.42
C TRP A 501 -37.53 -4.33 5.50
N LEU A 502 -38.24 -4.31 6.63
CA LEU A 502 -37.95 -3.39 7.73
C LEU A 502 -36.60 -3.67 8.42
N PRO A 503 -36.25 -4.92 8.81
CA PRO A 503 -34.93 -5.21 9.39
C PRO A 503 -33.78 -4.88 8.45
N LEU A 504 -33.93 -5.14 7.15
CA LEU A 504 -32.88 -4.86 6.17
C LEU A 504 -32.69 -3.35 5.97
N LEU A 505 -33.77 -2.56 5.96
CA LEU A 505 -33.69 -1.10 5.95
C LEU A 505 -32.98 -0.56 7.20
N GLN A 506 -33.28 -1.08 8.39
CA GLN A 506 -32.58 -0.70 9.62
C GLN A 506 -31.08 -0.97 9.54
N SER A 507 -30.69 -2.15 9.02
CA SER A 507 -29.28 -2.51 8.81
C SER A 507 -28.59 -1.57 7.81
N LEU A 508 -29.28 -1.18 6.74
CA LEU A 508 -28.79 -0.19 5.77
C LEU A 508 -28.57 1.20 6.39
N LEU A 509 -29.48 1.66 7.25
CA LEU A 509 -29.31 2.94 7.95
C LEU A 509 -28.11 2.89 8.91
N GLN A 510 -27.92 1.78 9.63
CA GLN A 510 -26.73 1.59 10.46
C GLN A 510 -25.43 1.59 9.65
N LEU A 511 -25.45 0.98 8.46
CA LEU A 511 -24.32 1.03 7.53
C LEU A 511 -23.97 2.48 7.18
N PHE A 512 -24.98 3.30 6.86
CA PHE A 512 -24.76 4.71 6.49
C PHE A 512 -24.15 5.54 7.61
N GLU A 513 -24.64 5.38 8.83
CA GLU A 513 -24.13 6.14 9.98
C GLU A 513 -22.77 5.63 10.46
N SER A 514 -22.35 4.44 10.03
CA SER A 514 -21.04 3.87 10.34
C SER A 514 -19.93 4.29 9.38
N SER A 515 -20.21 5.04 8.30
CA SER A 515 -19.25 5.31 7.23
C SER A 515 -19.15 6.79 6.87
N ASN A 516 -17.91 7.25 6.68
CA ASN A 516 -17.62 8.61 6.22
C ASN A 516 -17.40 8.69 4.69
N GLU A 517 -17.26 7.56 3.99
CA GLU A 517 -16.86 7.47 2.57
C GLU A 517 -18.01 7.13 1.61
N LEU A 518 -19.24 7.51 1.96
CA LEU A 518 -20.42 7.27 1.11
C LEU A 518 -20.52 8.23 -0.09
N GLN A 519 -19.58 9.16 -0.19
CA GLN A 519 -19.46 10.14 -1.26
C GLN A 519 -18.29 9.81 -2.17
N THR A 520 -18.46 10.11 -3.45
CA THR A 520 -17.47 9.80 -4.47
C THR A 520 -16.31 10.79 -4.42
N MET A 521 -15.10 10.30 -4.19
CA MET A 521 -13.88 11.08 -4.40
C MET A 521 -13.51 11.17 -5.88
N SER A 522 -12.94 12.30 -6.30
CA SER A 522 -12.48 12.47 -7.68
C SER A 522 -11.29 11.53 -8.00
N ALA A 523 -11.10 11.21 -9.28
CA ALA A 523 -9.99 10.36 -9.71
C ALA A 523 -8.61 10.94 -9.38
N ALA A 524 -8.47 12.26 -9.36
CA ALA A 524 -7.24 12.95 -8.99
C ALA A 524 -6.92 12.80 -7.50
N GLU A 525 -7.93 12.93 -6.64
CA GLU A 525 -7.79 12.74 -5.19
C GLU A 525 -7.45 11.30 -4.83
N LYS A 526 -8.08 10.31 -5.48
CA LYS A 526 -7.75 8.89 -5.27
C LYS A 526 -6.32 8.55 -5.69
N LYS A 527 -5.85 9.08 -6.82
CA LYS A 527 -4.47 8.88 -7.27
C LYS A 527 -3.46 9.48 -6.30
N LYS A 528 -3.75 10.68 -5.80
CA LYS A 528 -2.92 11.37 -4.81
C LYS A 528 -2.89 10.61 -3.49
N GLN A 529 -4.04 10.20 -2.96
CA GLN A 529 -4.15 9.40 -1.74
C GLN A 529 -3.41 8.06 -1.87
N ALA A 530 -3.59 7.31 -2.97
CA ALA A 530 -2.90 6.05 -3.17
C ALA A 530 -1.38 6.20 -3.24
N GLN A 531 -0.89 7.33 -3.75
CA GLN A 531 0.54 7.64 -3.75
C GLN A 531 1.03 7.96 -2.33
N GLU A 532 0.28 8.78 -1.58
CA GLU A 532 0.61 9.12 -0.19
C GLU A 532 0.62 7.87 0.72
N GLU A 533 -0.34 6.96 0.55
CA GLU A 533 -0.43 5.68 1.26
C GLU A 533 0.76 4.76 0.94
N ALA A 534 1.12 4.64 -0.35
CA ALA A 534 2.27 3.85 -0.76
C ALA A 534 3.59 4.42 -0.21
N GLU A 535 3.74 5.74 -0.24
CA GLU A 535 4.89 6.40 0.35
C GLU A 535 4.95 6.21 1.87
N GLU A 536 3.78 6.20 2.54
CA GLU A 536 3.67 6.00 3.98
C GLU A 536 3.97 4.57 4.45
N GLU A 537 3.54 3.56 3.68
CA GLU A 537 3.87 2.17 3.93
C GLU A 537 5.39 1.94 3.85
N LEU A 538 6.03 2.50 2.82
CA LEU A 538 7.48 2.42 2.64
C LEU A 538 8.29 3.24 3.65
N LEU A 539 7.66 4.16 4.41
CA LEU A 539 8.31 4.86 5.52
C LEU A 539 8.61 3.91 6.71
N GLY A 540 7.72 2.95 6.97
CA GLY A 540 7.85 1.98 8.08
C GLY A 540 9.06 1.04 7.92
N GLY A 541 9.49 0.79 6.68
CA GLY A 541 10.42 -0.30 6.39
C GLY A 541 9.71 -1.65 6.43
N LEU A 542 10.33 -2.68 5.83
CA LEU A 542 9.71 -3.99 5.66
C LEU A 542 9.40 -4.69 7.00
N ASP A 543 10.21 -4.43 8.02
CA ASP A 543 10.06 -5.04 9.35
C ASP A 543 8.80 -4.58 10.12
N ASP A 544 8.26 -3.39 9.80
CA ASP A 544 7.05 -2.84 10.42
C ASP A 544 5.79 -3.08 9.58
N THR A 545 5.89 -3.74 8.42
CA THR A 545 4.73 -4.05 7.57
C THR A 545 4.06 -5.35 8.04
N PRO A 546 2.78 -5.31 8.48
CA PRO A 546 2.07 -6.49 8.97
C PRO A 546 1.88 -7.58 7.91
N ASP A 547 2.02 -7.24 6.62
CA ASP A 547 1.86 -8.13 5.47
C ASP A 547 3.19 -8.74 4.97
N TYR A 548 4.35 -8.42 5.57
CA TYR A 548 5.60 -9.05 5.19
C TYR A 548 5.63 -10.51 5.63
N THR A 549 5.37 -11.40 4.68
CA THR A 549 5.69 -12.81 4.80
C THR A 549 6.82 -13.12 3.81
N PRO A 550 7.76 -14.03 4.14
CA PRO A 550 8.77 -14.48 3.17
C PRO A 550 8.17 -15.05 1.87
N ALA A 551 6.86 -15.38 1.88
CA ALA A 551 6.13 -15.95 0.76
C ALA A 551 5.49 -14.90 -0.17
N PHE A 552 4.99 -13.77 0.35
CA PHE A 552 4.41 -12.69 -0.46
C PHE A 552 4.71 -11.32 0.16
N SER A 553 5.18 -10.39 -0.66
CA SER A 553 5.37 -9.00 -0.30
C SER A 553 4.73 -8.11 -1.37
N CYS A 554 3.78 -7.28 -0.95
CA CYS A 554 3.06 -6.40 -1.87
C CYS A 554 3.94 -5.22 -2.27
N LEU A 555 3.96 -4.90 -3.56
CA LEU A 555 4.57 -3.68 -4.06
C LEU A 555 3.62 -2.50 -3.81
N ALA A 556 3.99 -1.61 -2.91
CA ALA A 556 3.23 -0.43 -2.50
C ALA A 556 2.88 0.45 -3.71
N PHE A 557 3.85 0.71 -4.59
CA PHE A 557 3.60 1.47 -5.81
C PHE A 557 2.90 0.66 -6.91
N ALA A 558 2.70 -0.64 -6.73
CA ALA A 558 1.87 -1.41 -7.65
C ALA A 558 0.42 -1.38 -7.22
N LYS A 559 0.05 -1.17 -5.93
CA LYS A 559 -1.32 -1.36 -5.42
C LYS A 559 -2.41 -0.73 -6.31
N LYS A 560 -3.44 -1.52 -6.62
CA LYS A 560 -4.61 -1.10 -7.42
C LYS A 560 -5.50 -0.22 -6.54
N PRO A 561 -5.81 1.03 -6.93
CA PRO A 561 -6.73 1.85 -6.16
C PRO A 561 -8.15 1.26 -6.23
N HIS A 562 -8.91 1.40 -5.16
CA HIS A 562 -10.30 0.95 -5.13
C HIS A 562 -11.13 1.67 -6.20
N THR A 563 -11.72 0.88 -7.10
CA THR A 563 -12.50 1.39 -8.23
C THR A 563 -13.97 1.38 -7.88
N ASP A 564 -14.54 2.57 -7.73
CA ASP A 564 -15.97 2.73 -7.51
C ASP A 564 -16.71 2.66 -8.86
N ILE A 565 -17.41 1.55 -9.09
CA ILE A 565 -18.17 1.32 -10.34
C ILE A 565 -19.33 2.32 -10.55
N PHE A 566 -19.68 3.11 -9.53
CA PHE A 566 -20.77 4.09 -9.57
C PHE A 566 -20.30 5.53 -9.58
N SER A 567 -18.99 5.79 -9.72
CA SER A 567 -18.44 7.14 -9.51
C SER A 567 -19.09 8.22 -10.38
N THR A 568 -19.64 7.84 -11.54
CA THR A 568 -20.33 8.75 -12.47
C THR A 568 -21.85 8.71 -12.36
N SER A 569 -22.44 7.58 -11.92
CA SER A 569 -23.90 7.38 -11.90
C SER A 569 -24.55 7.69 -10.55
N ILE A 570 -23.89 7.35 -9.44
CA ILE A 570 -24.43 7.49 -8.08
C ILE A 570 -23.39 8.18 -7.20
N PRO A 571 -23.44 9.52 -7.08
CA PRO A 571 -22.41 10.28 -6.35
C PRO A 571 -22.49 10.10 -4.82
N ASP A 572 -23.69 9.97 -4.26
CA ASP A 572 -23.95 9.74 -2.83
C ASP A 572 -25.00 8.62 -2.66
N ALA A 573 -24.64 7.55 -1.95
CA ALA A 573 -25.51 6.40 -1.75
C ALA A 573 -26.74 6.72 -0.88
N ARG A 574 -26.68 7.71 0.00
CA ARG A 574 -27.82 8.14 0.83
C ARG A 574 -28.88 8.83 -0.01
N CYS A 575 -28.43 9.70 -0.92
CA CYS A 575 -29.32 10.36 -1.88
C CYS A 575 -29.96 9.34 -2.83
N HIS A 576 -29.23 8.28 -3.19
CA HIS A 576 -29.76 7.18 -3.99
C HIS A 576 -30.91 6.44 -3.29
N LEU A 577 -30.71 6.05 -2.02
CA LEU A 577 -31.78 5.44 -1.21
C LEU A 577 -33.01 6.34 -1.17
N ALA A 578 -32.85 7.64 -0.89
CA ALA A 578 -33.96 8.57 -0.80
C ALA A 578 -34.79 8.63 -2.11
N LYS A 579 -34.13 8.66 -3.27
CA LYS A 579 -34.80 8.65 -4.58
C LYS A 579 -35.52 7.34 -4.87
N CYS A 580 -34.91 6.20 -4.54
CA CYS A 580 -35.53 4.88 -4.68
C CYS A 580 -36.77 4.76 -3.76
N LEU A 581 -36.66 5.19 -2.50
CA LEU A 581 -37.79 5.20 -1.56
C LEU A 581 -38.92 6.14 -2.03
N HIS A 582 -38.60 7.33 -2.54
CA HIS A 582 -39.61 8.23 -3.10
C HIS A 582 -40.40 7.58 -4.23
N THR A 583 -39.69 6.92 -5.16
CA THR A 583 -40.31 6.21 -6.28
C THR A 583 -41.19 5.06 -5.78
N LEU A 584 -40.69 4.30 -4.80
CA LEU A 584 -41.40 3.17 -4.21
C LEU A 584 -42.68 3.59 -3.47
N THR A 585 -42.63 4.65 -2.65
CA THR A 585 -43.80 5.10 -1.89
C THR A 585 -44.82 5.79 -2.79
N ALA A 586 -44.38 6.48 -3.86
CA ALA A 586 -45.28 7.00 -4.88
C ALA A 586 -46.02 5.87 -5.64
N ALA A 587 -45.35 4.75 -5.92
CA ALA A 587 -45.96 3.58 -6.55
C ALA A 587 -46.89 2.79 -5.61
N HIS A 588 -46.62 2.80 -4.30
CA HIS A 588 -47.40 2.10 -3.28
C HIS A 588 -47.75 3.02 -2.09
N PRO A 589 -48.71 3.95 -2.28
CA PRO A 589 -49.04 4.96 -1.28
C PRO A 589 -49.45 4.34 0.06
N ASN A 590 -49.01 4.94 1.16
CA ASN A 590 -49.30 4.56 2.56
C ASN A 590 -48.77 3.20 3.05
N GLN A 591 -48.39 2.25 2.18
CA GLN A 591 -47.90 0.94 2.60
C GLN A 591 -46.53 1.05 3.30
N PHE A 592 -45.55 1.62 2.61
CA PHE A 592 -44.17 1.71 3.12
C PHE A 592 -44.03 2.80 4.19
N LEU A 593 -44.75 3.93 4.04
CA LEU A 593 -44.69 5.02 5.01
C LEU A 593 -45.26 4.62 6.39
N SER A 594 -46.35 3.86 6.41
CA SER A 594 -46.92 3.35 7.67
C SER A 594 -46.01 2.31 8.32
N LEU A 595 -45.41 1.43 7.53
CA LEU A 595 -44.43 0.44 8.00
C LEU A 595 -43.19 1.12 8.61
N MET A 596 -42.64 2.14 7.95
CA MET A 596 -41.50 2.90 8.46
C MET A 596 -41.85 3.64 9.77
N LYS A 597 -43.01 4.29 9.84
CA LYS A 597 -43.44 5.04 11.04
C LYS A 597 -43.71 4.13 12.25
N SER A 598 -44.21 2.93 12.02
CA SER A 598 -44.50 1.96 13.09
C SER A 598 -43.29 1.16 13.53
N GLY A 599 -42.33 0.92 12.61
CA GLY A 599 -41.23 -0.01 12.81
C GLY A 599 -39.83 0.60 13.02
N LEU A 600 -39.62 1.88 12.71
CA LEU A 600 -38.32 2.55 12.88
C LEU A 600 -38.28 3.42 14.14
N SER A 601 -37.10 3.57 14.72
CA SER A 601 -36.86 4.53 15.81
C SER A 601 -36.97 5.98 15.29
N THR A 602 -37.21 6.92 16.20
CA THR A 602 -37.26 8.35 15.90
C THR A 602 -35.95 8.86 15.27
N GLU A 603 -34.81 8.32 15.69
CA GLU A 603 -33.50 8.61 15.13
C GLU A 603 -33.39 8.17 13.67
N HIS A 604 -33.75 6.92 13.35
CA HIS A 604 -33.73 6.39 11.98
C HIS A 604 -34.66 7.17 11.04
N LEU A 605 -35.85 7.56 11.52
CA LEU A 605 -36.77 8.40 10.75
C LEU A 605 -36.17 9.79 10.47
N SER A 606 -35.44 10.37 11.43
CA SER A 606 -34.75 11.64 11.22
C SER A 606 -33.64 11.53 10.16
N HIS A 607 -32.93 10.40 10.10
CA HIS A 607 -31.88 10.17 9.09
C HIS A 607 -32.47 10.07 7.69
N ILE A 608 -33.56 9.32 7.53
CA ILE A 608 -34.28 9.25 6.25
C ILE A 608 -34.75 10.64 5.81
N GLN A 609 -35.29 11.47 6.72
CA GLN A 609 -35.69 12.84 6.41
C GLN A 609 -34.50 13.70 5.95
N LYS A 610 -33.35 13.60 6.61
CA LYS A 610 -32.11 14.28 6.19
C LYS A 610 -31.70 13.86 4.78
N TYR A 611 -31.74 12.56 4.47
CA TYR A 611 -31.36 12.07 3.15
C TYR A 611 -32.35 12.53 2.05
N CYS A 612 -33.65 12.55 2.37
CA CYS A 612 -34.68 13.07 1.48
C CYS A 612 -34.47 14.56 1.19
N ALA A 613 -34.13 15.36 2.21
CA ALA A 613 -33.79 16.77 2.04
C ALA A 613 -32.53 16.95 1.17
N LEU A 614 -31.47 16.15 1.40
CA LEU A 614 -30.26 16.17 0.57
C LEU A 614 -30.53 15.82 -0.89
N ALA A 615 -31.50 14.92 -1.15
CA ALA A 615 -31.89 14.50 -2.48
C ALA A 615 -32.99 15.37 -3.13
N ASN A 616 -33.54 16.36 -2.40
CA ASN A 616 -34.69 17.17 -2.79
C ASN A 616 -35.93 16.33 -3.16
N VAL A 617 -36.25 15.30 -2.38
CA VAL A 617 -37.42 14.43 -2.56
C VAL A 617 -38.28 14.35 -1.30
N THR A 618 -39.56 13.98 -1.44
CA THR A 618 -40.49 13.80 -0.33
C THR A 618 -41.15 12.43 -0.40
N LEU A 619 -41.19 11.70 0.72
CA LEU A 619 -41.89 10.41 0.76
C LEU A 619 -43.41 10.65 0.82
N ILE A 620 -44.13 10.07 -0.14
CA ILE A 620 -45.59 10.19 -0.31
C ILE A 620 -46.28 8.96 0.28
#